data_AF-A0A973MY49-F1
#
_entry.id   AF-A0A973MY49-F1
#
_cell.length_a   1.000
_cell.length_b   1.000
_cell.length_c   1.000
_cell.angle_alpha   90.00
_cell.angle_beta   90.00
_cell.angle_gamma   90.00
#
_symmetry.space_group_name_H-M   'P 1'
#
loop_
_entity.id
_entity.type
_entity.pdbx_description
1 polymer ?
#
loop_
_entity_poly.entity_id
_entity_poly.type
_entity_poly.pdbx_seq_one_letter_code
_entity_poly.pdbx_strand_id
1 'polypeptide(L)'
;MTLWFVFALMTVAAIFAVLLPLGRNGRAQDQGSEVAVYKDQLAEVERDLDAGLIAAPDAEAARVEISRRLLAAAASEPAMAPKSNLKWRRAAAVLAIAGLPLVAIGVYMPLGSPRLPDFPLAQRERGSGSGMAQSLENLVAQVQQHLEKNPTDGRGWNVLAPVLERLGRFDDAVSAYRNSLTYNGESAERRSDLGEAISAAAGGVVTAEAKTEFERAQALNADDPKANYFLGLAAEQDGRKDDAATIWRALLAKAPADAPWRALVQSSLARVGGGGTMPALSDETIAASKEMAEGDRNAMVRGRVERLATRLKQNGDDVESWLRLVRAYLVMGERDKAMGASADARQAVASDAERLRQLNEGLRTLGLGG
;
A
#
# COMPACT_ATOMS: atom_id res chain seq x y z
N MET A 1 -6.93 -24.96 -13.14
CA MET A 1 -6.20 -25.78 -14.14
C MET A 1 -6.31 -25.18 -15.54
N THR A 2 -7.53 -24.93 -16.07
CA THR A 2 -7.76 -24.34 -17.41
C THR A 2 -7.06 -22.99 -17.64
N LEU A 3 -7.05 -22.10 -16.64
CA LEU A 3 -6.43 -20.77 -16.74
C LEU A 3 -4.91 -20.81 -17.01
N TRP A 4 -4.20 -21.77 -16.41
CA TRP A 4 -2.76 -21.94 -16.63
C TRP A 4 -2.44 -22.41 -18.06
N PHE A 5 -3.31 -23.23 -18.67
CA PHE A 5 -3.17 -23.61 -20.07
C PHE A 5 -3.36 -22.41 -21.02
N VAL A 6 -4.29 -21.50 -20.70
CA VAL A 6 -4.50 -20.28 -21.49
C VAL A 6 -3.26 -19.39 -21.44
N PHE A 7 -2.66 -19.19 -20.27
CA PHE A 7 -1.42 -18.41 -20.14
C PHE A 7 -0.21 -19.06 -20.81
N ALA A 8 -0.08 -20.38 -20.74
CA ALA A 8 0.96 -21.09 -21.48
C ALA A 8 0.81 -20.90 -23.00
N LEU A 9 -0.43 -21.01 -23.52
CA LEU A 9 -0.74 -20.83 -24.93
C LEU A 9 -0.45 -19.39 -25.40
N MET A 10 -0.84 -18.38 -24.61
CA MET A 10 -0.56 -16.97 -24.91
C MET A 10 0.94 -16.67 -24.93
N THR A 11 1.71 -17.26 -24.02
CA THR A 11 3.16 -17.09 -23.97
C THR A 11 3.84 -17.70 -25.20
N VAL A 12 3.41 -18.90 -25.62
CA VAL A 12 3.88 -19.53 -26.86
C VAL A 12 3.54 -18.69 -28.08
N ALA A 13 2.31 -18.15 -28.16
CA ALA A 13 1.89 -17.29 -29.26
C ALA A 13 2.72 -15.99 -29.34
N ALA A 14 3.02 -15.37 -28.20
CA ALA A 14 3.85 -14.16 -28.12
C ALA A 14 5.31 -14.44 -28.56
N ILE A 15 5.90 -15.54 -28.09
CA ILE A 15 7.24 -15.98 -28.53
C ILE A 15 7.26 -16.21 -30.05
N PHE A 16 6.25 -16.88 -30.58
CA PHE A 16 6.15 -17.18 -32.01
C PHE A 16 6.01 -15.91 -32.85
N ALA A 17 5.19 -14.94 -32.41
CA ALA A 17 5.01 -13.65 -33.09
C ALA A 17 6.31 -12.83 -33.16
N VAL A 18 7.15 -12.89 -32.13
CA VAL A 18 8.46 -12.19 -32.10
C VAL A 18 9.52 -12.90 -32.95
N LEU A 19 9.48 -14.24 -33.02
CA LEU A 19 10.48 -15.03 -33.76
C LEU A 19 10.18 -15.21 -35.26
N LEU A 20 8.91 -15.12 -35.67
CA LEU A 20 8.48 -15.26 -37.07
C LEU A 20 9.17 -14.30 -38.07
N PRO A 21 9.33 -12.99 -37.77
CA PRO A 21 10.04 -12.06 -38.65
C PRO A 21 11.56 -12.33 -38.69
N LEU A 22 12.12 -13.03 -37.69
CA LEU A 22 13.54 -13.40 -37.66
C LEU A 22 13.84 -14.66 -38.51
N GLY A 23 12.83 -15.49 -38.77
CA GLY A 23 12.95 -16.69 -39.61
C GLY A 23 12.60 -16.49 -41.09
N ARG A 24 11.90 -15.39 -41.44
CA ARG A 24 11.65 -15.04 -42.84
C ARG A 24 12.96 -14.62 -43.50
N ASN A 25 13.52 -15.53 -44.31
CA ASN A 25 14.39 -15.13 -45.41
C ASN A 25 13.53 -14.27 -46.34
N GLY A 26 13.87 -13.00 -46.50
CA GLY A 26 13.44 -12.29 -47.69
C GLY A 26 13.92 -13.15 -48.85
N ARG A 27 13.00 -13.73 -49.63
CA ARG A 27 13.33 -14.16 -50.97
C ARG A 27 13.81 -12.87 -51.64
N ALA A 28 15.14 -12.70 -51.72
CA ALA A 28 15.72 -11.83 -52.70
C ALA A 28 15.14 -12.34 -54.01
N GLN A 29 14.21 -11.57 -54.56
CA GLN A 29 13.68 -11.81 -55.87
C GLN A 29 14.90 -11.68 -56.78
N ASP A 30 15.42 -12.83 -57.20
CA ASP A 30 16.53 -12.96 -58.13
C ASP A 30 16.04 -12.56 -59.53
N GLN A 31 15.44 -11.37 -59.63
CA GLN A 31 15.32 -10.64 -60.87
C GLN A 31 16.73 -10.14 -61.12
N GLY A 32 17.47 -10.86 -61.98
CA GLY A 32 18.74 -10.36 -62.50
C GLY A 32 18.56 -8.90 -62.87
N SER A 33 19.40 -8.04 -62.28
CA SER A 33 19.23 -6.59 -62.27
C SER A 33 18.71 -6.10 -63.62
N GLU A 34 17.53 -5.49 -63.65
CA GLU A 34 16.93 -4.97 -64.89
C GLU A 34 17.92 -4.05 -65.62
N VAL A 35 18.80 -3.38 -64.85
CA VAL A 35 19.94 -2.59 -65.33
C VAL A 35 20.91 -3.42 -66.20
N ALA A 36 21.20 -4.67 -65.85
CA ALA A 36 22.05 -5.57 -66.64
C ALA A 36 21.39 -5.94 -67.97
N VAL A 37 20.08 -6.18 -67.97
CA VAL A 37 19.31 -6.49 -69.20
C VAL A 37 19.29 -5.29 -70.14
N TYR A 38 19.03 -4.07 -69.64
CA TYR A 38 19.04 -2.87 -70.48
C TYR A 38 20.44 -2.51 -71.02
N LYS A 39 21.52 -2.85 -70.29
CA LYS A 39 22.89 -2.70 -70.80
C LYS A 39 23.19 -3.65 -71.96
N ASP A 40 22.70 -4.89 -71.88
CA ASP A 40 22.87 -5.87 -72.97
C ASP A 40 22.08 -5.46 -74.21
N GLN A 41 20.86 -4.95 -74.03
CA GLN A 41 20.04 -4.41 -75.13
C GLN A 41 20.69 -3.22 -75.84
N LEU A 42 21.38 -2.34 -75.12
CA LEU A 42 22.16 -1.25 -75.72
C LEU A 42 23.31 -1.78 -76.60
N ALA A 43 24.02 -2.81 -76.14
CA ALA A 43 25.09 -3.46 -76.90
C ALA A 43 24.57 -4.26 -78.11
N GLU A 44 23.34 -4.77 -78.05
CA GLU A 44 22.67 -5.41 -79.19
C GLU A 44 22.28 -4.39 -80.26
N VAL A 45 21.68 -3.26 -79.89
CA VAL A 45 21.37 -2.16 -80.84
C VAL A 45 22.63 -1.62 -81.52
N GLU A 46 23.76 -1.58 -80.82
CA GLU A 46 25.05 -1.18 -81.39
C GLU A 46 25.57 -2.19 -82.42
N ARG A 47 25.49 -3.49 -82.12
CA ARG A 47 25.86 -4.56 -83.06
C ARG A 47 24.96 -4.58 -84.31
N ASP A 48 23.67 -4.35 -84.14
CA ASP A 48 22.71 -4.35 -85.25
C ASP A 48 22.90 -3.14 -86.19
N LEU A 49 23.30 -1.99 -85.63
CA LEU A 49 23.66 -0.81 -86.41
C LEU A 49 24.97 -1.06 -87.20
N ASP A 50 25.99 -1.62 -86.56
CA ASP A 50 27.27 -1.95 -87.19
C ASP A 50 27.12 -3.02 -88.28
N ALA A 51 26.17 -3.95 -88.11
CA ALA A 51 25.81 -4.96 -89.10
C ALA A 51 24.91 -4.43 -90.23
N GLY A 52 24.45 -3.17 -90.14
CA GLY A 52 23.56 -2.55 -91.13
C GLY A 52 22.13 -3.10 -91.14
N LEU A 53 21.71 -3.78 -90.06
CA LEU A 53 20.37 -4.38 -89.94
C LEU A 53 19.29 -3.34 -89.60
N ILE A 54 19.69 -2.20 -89.03
CA ILE A 54 18.80 -1.09 -88.67
C ILE A 54 19.34 0.24 -89.21
N ALA A 55 18.45 1.17 -89.53
CA ALA A 55 18.83 2.51 -89.97
C ALA A 55 19.34 3.36 -88.79
N ALA A 56 20.33 4.22 -89.04
CA ALA A 56 20.90 5.13 -88.03
C ALA A 56 19.85 5.92 -87.19
N PRO A 57 18.79 6.52 -87.78
CA PRO A 57 17.79 7.24 -86.98
C PRO A 57 16.98 6.33 -86.04
N ASP A 58 16.72 5.09 -86.45
CA ASP A 58 15.97 4.12 -85.65
C ASP A 58 16.83 3.60 -84.47
N ALA A 59 18.13 3.41 -84.72
CA ALA A 59 19.09 3.04 -83.69
C ALA A 59 19.24 4.14 -82.62
N GLU A 60 19.30 5.41 -83.02
CA GLU A 60 19.35 6.53 -82.06
C GLU A 60 18.08 6.60 -81.20
N ALA A 61 16.90 6.46 -81.81
CA ALA A 61 15.63 6.44 -81.08
C ALA A 61 15.56 5.30 -80.05
N ALA A 62 16.00 4.09 -80.43
CA ALA A 62 16.06 2.93 -79.53
C ALA A 62 17.04 3.16 -78.37
N ARG A 63 18.23 3.71 -78.64
CA ARG A 63 19.23 4.03 -77.60
C ARG A 63 18.69 5.01 -76.57
N VAL A 64 17.96 6.04 -76.99
CA VAL A 64 17.39 7.04 -76.08
C VAL A 64 16.33 6.42 -75.16
N GLU A 65 15.43 5.60 -75.71
CA GLU A 65 14.37 4.96 -74.92
C GLU A 65 14.93 3.90 -73.95
N ILE A 66 15.89 3.07 -74.40
CA ILE A 66 16.54 2.08 -73.54
C ILE A 66 17.34 2.78 -72.44
N SER A 67 18.08 3.86 -72.76
CA SER A 67 18.83 4.64 -71.77
C SER A 67 17.91 5.31 -70.74
N ARG A 68 16.75 5.80 -71.17
CA ARG A 68 15.73 6.35 -70.26
C ARG A 68 15.21 5.29 -69.29
N ARG A 69 14.92 4.08 -69.79
CA ARG A 69 14.45 2.95 -68.96
C ARG A 69 15.53 2.44 -68.02
N LEU A 70 16.78 2.40 -68.48
CA LEU A 70 17.95 2.08 -67.66
C LEU A 70 18.09 3.05 -66.49
N LEU A 71 17.94 4.36 -66.73
CA LEU A 71 17.99 5.36 -65.66
C LEU A 71 16.81 5.23 -64.69
N ALA A 72 15.60 4.96 -65.18
CA ALA A 72 14.43 4.73 -64.33
C ALA A 72 14.58 3.47 -63.46
N ALA A 73 15.13 2.38 -64.02
CA ALA A 73 15.42 1.14 -63.31
C ALA A 73 16.52 1.33 -62.27
N ALA A 74 17.59 2.06 -62.60
CA ALA A 74 18.67 2.38 -61.67
C ALA A 74 18.21 3.30 -60.52
N ALA A 75 17.28 4.22 -60.77
CA ALA A 75 16.67 5.06 -59.74
C ALA A 75 15.68 4.28 -58.84
N SER A 76 15.15 3.16 -59.33
CA SER A 76 14.21 2.29 -58.63
C SER A 76 14.89 1.13 -57.89
N GLU A 77 16.20 0.93 -58.05
CA GLU A 77 16.94 -0.03 -57.22
C GLU A 77 16.90 0.47 -55.76
N PRO A 78 16.19 -0.24 -54.85
CA PRO A 78 16.17 0.16 -53.46
C PRO A 78 17.59 0.10 -52.91
N ALA A 79 18.02 1.19 -52.27
CA ALA A 79 19.32 1.27 -51.58
C ALA A 79 19.58 -0.03 -50.83
N MET A 80 20.67 -0.71 -51.19
CA MET A 80 21.00 -2.05 -50.74
C MET A 80 20.83 -2.14 -49.22
N ALA A 81 19.74 -2.76 -48.76
CA ALA A 81 19.46 -2.86 -47.34
C ALA A 81 20.67 -3.53 -46.67
N PRO A 82 21.17 -3.01 -45.53
CA PRO A 82 22.35 -3.56 -44.89
C PRO A 82 22.13 -5.05 -44.68
N LYS A 83 23.04 -5.89 -45.20
CA LYS A 83 22.96 -7.34 -45.07
C LYS A 83 22.92 -7.69 -43.58
N SER A 84 21.73 -7.94 -43.05
CA SER A 84 21.58 -8.27 -41.63
C SER A 84 22.36 -9.54 -41.35
N ASN A 85 23.35 -9.49 -40.45
CA ASN A 85 24.20 -10.62 -40.19
C ASN A 85 23.38 -11.71 -39.50
N LEU A 86 23.21 -12.86 -40.16
CA LEU A 86 22.42 -13.99 -39.65
C LEU A 86 22.88 -14.44 -38.26
N LYS A 87 24.18 -14.30 -37.95
CA LYS A 87 24.75 -14.59 -36.64
C LYS A 87 24.18 -13.68 -35.55
N TRP A 88 24.02 -12.38 -35.85
CA TRP A 88 23.46 -11.40 -34.92
C TRP A 88 21.96 -11.58 -34.71
N ARG A 89 21.19 -11.92 -35.76
CA ARG A 89 19.76 -12.28 -35.62
C ARG A 89 19.55 -13.52 -34.74
N ARG A 90 20.38 -14.55 -34.93
CA ARG A 90 20.36 -15.75 -34.09
C ARG A 90 20.78 -15.46 -32.66
N ALA A 91 21.81 -14.63 -32.45
CA ALA A 91 22.23 -14.21 -31.11
C ALA A 91 21.12 -13.44 -30.37
N ALA A 92 20.45 -12.49 -31.04
CA ALA A 92 19.32 -11.76 -30.47
C ALA A 92 18.15 -12.69 -30.11
N ALA A 93 17.84 -13.67 -30.97
CA ALA A 93 16.81 -14.66 -30.68
C ALA A 93 17.16 -15.55 -29.48
N VAL A 94 18.40 -16.03 -29.38
CA VAL A 94 18.87 -16.83 -28.22
C VAL A 94 18.82 -16.01 -26.94
N LEU A 95 19.22 -14.73 -26.99
CA LEU A 95 19.20 -13.85 -25.83
C LEU A 95 17.76 -13.55 -25.37
N ALA A 96 16.82 -13.40 -26.30
CA ALA A 96 15.40 -13.24 -25.98
C ALA A 96 14.77 -14.51 -25.36
N ILE A 97 15.08 -15.70 -25.91
CA ILE A 97 14.50 -16.98 -25.47
C ILE A 97 15.10 -17.45 -24.14
N ALA A 98 16.42 -17.34 -23.97
CA ALA A 98 17.11 -17.90 -22.81
C ALA A 98 17.56 -16.82 -21.81
N GLY A 99 18.05 -15.69 -22.31
CA GLY A 99 18.56 -14.61 -21.46
C GLY A 99 17.46 -13.97 -20.61
N LEU A 100 16.33 -13.62 -21.22
CA LEU A 100 15.24 -12.93 -20.51
C LEU A 100 14.65 -13.78 -19.36
N PRO A 101 14.34 -15.08 -19.54
CA PRO A 101 13.87 -15.92 -18.43
C PRO A 101 14.93 -16.13 -17.34
N LEU A 102 16.21 -16.27 -17.72
CA LEU A 102 17.29 -16.42 -16.73
C LEU A 102 17.44 -15.16 -15.87
N VAL A 103 17.36 -13.98 -16.46
CA VAL A 103 17.35 -12.71 -15.72
C VAL A 103 16.12 -12.62 -14.82
N ALA A 104 14.93 -12.98 -15.31
CA ALA A 104 13.72 -12.98 -14.51
C ALA A 104 13.81 -13.92 -13.29
N ILE A 105 14.32 -15.14 -13.47
CA ILE A 105 14.57 -16.09 -12.36
C ILE A 105 15.61 -15.52 -11.40
N GLY A 106 16.70 -14.95 -11.92
CA GLY A 106 17.77 -14.35 -11.11
C GLY A 106 17.30 -13.19 -10.24
N VAL A 107 16.35 -12.37 -10.73
CA VAL A 107 15.73 -11.28 -9.96
C VAL A 107 14.66 -11.83 -9.00
N TYR A 108 13.86 -12.82 -9.42
CA TYR A 108 12.77 -13.37 -8.61
C TYR A 108 13.25 -14.23 -7.43
N MET A 109 14.37 -14.94 -7.55
CA MET A 109 14.89 -15.77 -6.46
C MET A 109 15.24 -14.99 -5.17
N PRO A 110 15.91 -13.81 -5.23
CA PRO A 110 16.20 -13.02 -4.04
C PRO A 110 15.05 -12.09 -3.59
N LEU A 111 14.24 -11.54 -4.51
CA LEU A 111 13.17 -10.60 -4.16
C LEU A 111 11.81 -11.28 -3.92
N GLY A 112 11.58 -12.40 -4.58
CA GLY A 112 10.33 -13.13 -4.54
C GLY A 112 10.34 -14.21 -3.46
N SER A 113 9.21 -14.90 -3.36
CA SER A 113 9.01 -15.98 -2.40
C SER A 113 8.66 -17.29 -3.12
N PRO A 114 9.63 -17.92 -3.82
CA PRO A 114 9.38 -19.11 -4.64
C PRO A 114 8.93 -20.34 -3.84
N ARG A 115 9.14 -20.34 -2.51
CA ARG A 115 8.73 -21.42 -1.61
C ARG A 115 7.38 -21.18 -0.94
N LEU A 116 6.76 -20.03 -1.14
CA LEU A 116 5.44 -19.74 -0.57
C LEU A 116 4.38 -20.47 -1.43
N PRO A 117 3.64 -21.44 -0.84
CA PRO A 117 2.56 -22.09 -1.56
C PRO A 117 1.41 -21.11 -1.80
N ASP A 118 0.62 -21.37 -2.84
CA ASP A 118 -0.58 -20.59 -3.13
C ASP A 118 -1.56 -20.67 -1.93
N PHE A 119 -2.18 -19.54 -1.56
CA PHE A 119 -3.25 -19.49 -0.57
C PHE A 119 -4.62 -19.36 -1.25
N PRO A 120 -5.39 -20.46 -1.38
CA PRO A 120 -6.72 -20.44 -1.99
C PRO A 120 -7.65 -19.47 -1.26
N LEU A 121 -8.60 -18.87 -2.01
CA LEU A 121 -9.55 -17.91 -1.44
C LEU A 121 -10.30 -18.48 -0.22
N ALA A 122 -10.72 -19.75 -0.29
CA ALA A 122 -11.39 -20.45 0.81
C ALA A 122 -10.53 -20.61 2.08
N GLN A 123 -9.20 -20.53 1.98
CA GLN A 123 -8.29 -20.60 3.13
C GLN A 123 -8.04 -19.21 3.71
N ARG A 124 -8.09 -18.17 2.87
CA ARG A 124 -8.05 -16.76 3.29
C ARG A 124 -9.33 -16.34 4.00
N GLU A 125 -10.49 -16.82 3.56
CA GLU A 125 -11.79 -16.60 4.21
C GLU A 125 -11.94 -17.34 5.56
N ARG A 126 -11.31 -18.51 5.71
CA ARG A 126 -11.20 -19.19 7.01
C ARG A 126 -10.18 -18.51 7.93
N GLY A 127 -9.12 -17.92 7.36
CA GLY A 127 -8.09 -17.18 8.07
C GLY A 127 -8.51 -15.78 8.54
N SER A 128 -9.59 -15.22 7.99
CA SER A 128 -10.06 -13.86 8.32
C SER A 128 -10.92 -13.76 9.59
N GLY A 129 -10.96 -14.79 10.44
CA GLY A 129 -11.50 -14.69 11.81
C GLY A 129 -12.11 -15.99 12.37
N SER A 130 -12.82 -16.75 11.55
CA SER A 130 -13.58 -17.93 12.02
C SER A 130 -12.71 -19.15 12.34
N GLY A 131 -11.69 -19.43 11.52
CA GLY A 131 -10.80 -20.58 11.75
C GLY A 131 -9.86 -20.41 12.95
N MET A 132 -9.38 -19.18 13.20
CA MET A 132 -8.55 -18.89 14.37
C MET A 132 -9.37 -18.91 15.66
N ALA A 133 -10.56 -18.29 15.67
CA ALA A 133 -11.46 -18.36 16.82
C ALA A 133 -11.85 -19.80 17.15
N GLN A 134 -12.20 -20.61 16.15
CA GLN A 134 -12.54 -22.03 16.36
C GLN A 134 -11.34 -22.86 16.83
N SER A 135 -10.13 -22.55 16.35
CA SER A 135 -8.91 -23.18 16.85
C SER A 135 -8.62 -22.81 18.32
N LEU A 136 -8.85 -21.56 18.71
CA LEU A 136 -8.67 -21.09 20.09
C LEU A 136 -9.71 -21.71 21.02
N GLU A 137 -10.98 -21.81 20.61
CA GLU A 137 -12.03 -22.50 21.37
C GLU A 137 -11.69 -23.98 21.62
N ASN A 138 -11.17 -24.68 20.60
CA ASN A 138 -10.73 -26.06 20.76
C ASN A 138 -9.56 -26.19 21.75
N LEU A 139 -8.62 -25.24 21.74
CA LEU A 139 -7.51 -25.20 22.71
C LEU A 139 -8.01 -24.92 24.12
N VAL A 140 -8.95 -23.98 24.27
CA VAL A 140 -9.59 -23.68 25.56
C VAL A 140 -10.25 -24.94 26.13
N ALA A 141 -11.03 -25.67 25.33
CA ALA A 141 -11.68 -26.90 25.78
C ALA A 141 -10.67 -27.97 26.25
N GLN A 142 -9.56 -28.15 25.52
CA GLN A 142 -8.50 -29.09 25.91
C GLN A 142 -7.82 -28.69 27.23
N VAL A 143 -7.48 -27.41 27.38
CA VAL A 143 -6.85 -26.88 28.60
C VAL A 143 -7.81 -26.97 29.78
N GLN A 144 -9.10 -26.66 29.59
CA GLN A 144 -10.13 -26.81 30.61
C GLN A 144 -10.27 -28.27 31.06
N GLN A 145 -10.34 -29.23 30.13
CA GLN A 145 -10.41 -30.65 30.49
C GLN A 145 -9.17 -31.14 31.26
N HIS A 146 -7.99 -30.61 30.93
CA HIS A 146 -6.77 -30.88 31.69
C HIS A 146 -6.84 -30.30 33.10
N LEU A 147 -7.33 -29.07 33.25
CA LEU A 147 -7.48 -28.37 34.52
C LEU A 147 -8.60 -28.95 35.40
N GLU A 148 -9.64 -29.54 34.82
CA GLU A 148 -10.65 -30.30 35.58
C GLU A 148 -10.03 -31.48 36.31
N LYS A 149 -9.06 -32.15 35.67
CA LYS A 149 -8.31 -33.27 36.27
C LYS A 149 -7.17 -32.81 37.16
N ASN A 150 -6.62 -31.62 36.90
CA ASN A 150 -5.47 -31.05 37.59
C ASN A 150 -5.77 -29.60 38.03
N PRO A 151 -6.70 -29.39 38.99
CA PRO A 151 -7.20 -28.05 39.33
C PRO A 151 -6.13 -27.15 39.93
N THR A 152 -5.07 -27.71 40.50
CA THR A 152 -3.94 -26.99 41.10
C THR A 152 -2.84 -26.64 40.11
N ASP A 153 -2.99 -26.95 38.81
CA ASP A 153 -2.02 -26.59 37.78
C ASP A 153 -2.09 -25.10 37.46
N GLY A 154 -1.41 -24.30 38.28
CA GLY A 154 -1.34 -22.86 38.11
C GLY A 154 -0.80 -22.45 36.74
N ARG A 155 0.14 -23.21 36.14
CA ARG A 155 0.67 -22.87 34.81
C ARG A 155 -0.42 -22.99 33.74
N GLY A 156 -1.26 -24.02 33.84
CA GLY A 156 -2.42 -24.18 32.97
C GLY A 156 -3.38 -23.00 33.08
N TRP A 157 -3.69 -22.55 34.30
CA TRP A 157 -4.50 -21.36 34.53
C TRP A 157 -3.88 -20.07 33.95
N ASN A 158 -2.56 -19.91 34.07
CA ASN A 158 -1.82 -18.76 33.55
C ASN A 158 -1.83 -18.69 32.02
N VAL A 159 -1.85 -19.83 31.33
CA VAL A 159 -1.95 -19.90 29.87
C VAL A 159 -3.39 -19.74 29.40
N LEU A 160 -4.36 -20.24 30.17
CA LEU A 160 -5.77 -20.20 29.81
C LEU A 160 -6.33 -18.76 29.84
N ALA A 161 -5.98 -17.98 30.86
CA ALA A 161 -6.62 -16.68 31.10
C ALA A 161 -6.47 -15.66 29.94
N PRO A 162 -5.27 -15.43 29.36
CA PRO A 162 -5.13 -14.49 28.23
C PRO A 162 -5.84 -14.96 26.96
N VAL A 163 -6.04 -16.28 26.79
CA VAL A 163 -6.77 -16.83 25.65
C VAL A 163 -8.26 -16.55 25.80
N LEU A 164 -8.80 -16.70 27.01
CA LEU A 164 -10.19 -16.37 27.33
C LEU A 164 -10.49 -14.87 27.11
N GLU A 165 -9.55 -13.98 27.48
CA GLU A 165 -9.68 -12.54 27.18
C GLU A 165 -9.75 -12.24 25.69
N ARG A 166 -8.88 -12.87 24.88
CA ARG A 166 -8.89 -12.70 23.41
C ARG A 166 -10.19 -13.20 22.76
N LEU A 167 -10.86 -14.17 23.40
CA LEU A 167 -12.16 -14.66 22.98
C LEU A 167 -13.33 -13.82 23.53
N GLY A 168 -13.06 -12.80 24.35
CA GLY A 168 -14.08 -11.96 24.97
C GLY A 168 -14.80 -12.62 26.15
N ARG A 169 -14.30 -13.76 26.64
CA ARG A 169 -14.87 -14.49 27.79
C ARG A 169 -14.29 -13.95 29.09
N PHE A 170 -14.59 -12.69 29.40
CA PHE A 170 -13.92 -11.96 30.48
C PHE A 170 -14.18 -12.54 31.87
N ASP A 171 -15.40 -12.99 32.19
CA ASP A 171 -15.69 -13.61 33.50
C ASP A 171 -14.91 -14.92 33.73
N ASP A 172 -14.77 -15.72 32.67
CA ASP A 172 -13.97 -16.95 32.71
C ASP A 172 -12.48 -16.60 32.86
N ALA A 173 -12.01 -15.55 32.19
CA ALA A 173 -10.64 -15.07 32.32
C ALA A 173 -10.33 -14.59 33.74
N VAL A 174 -11.24 -13.83 34.37
CA VAL A 174 -11.12 -13.42 35.78
C VAL A 174 -10.97 -14.64 36.69
N SER A 175 -11.80 -15.66 36.50
CA SER A 175 -11.71 -16.92 37.27
C SER A 175 -10.37 -17.63 37.04
N ALA A 176 -9.89 -17.68 35.81
CA ALA A 176 -8.61 -18.29 35.47
C ALA A 176 -7.41 -17.52 36.06
N TYR A 177 -7.42 -16.17 36.03
CA TYR A 177 -6.37 -15.37 36.68
C TYR A 177 -6.38 -15.52 38.20
N ARG A 178 -7.55 -15.59 38.85
CA ARG A 178 -7.66 -15.87 40.31
C ARG A 178 -7.09 -17.24 40.67
N ASN A 179 -7.34 -18.27 39.86
CA ASN A 179 -6.73 -19.58 40.04
C ASN A 179 -5.21 -19.54 39.78
N SER A 180 -4.75 -18.81 38.76
CA SER A 180 -3.32 -18.61 38.52
C SER A 180 -2.62 -17.96 39.72
N LEU A 181 -3.22 -16.94 40.32
CA LEU A 181 -2.70 -16.32 41.55
C LEU A 181 -2.68 -17.29 42.74
N THR A 182 -3.75 -18.08 42.90
CA THR A 182 -3.84 -19.06 44.00
C THR A 182 -2.75 -20.12 43.91
N TYR A 183 -2.45 -20.62 42.71
CA TYR A 183 -1.56 -21.77 42.52
C TYR A 183 -0.13 -21.43 42.08
N ASN A 184 0.11 -20.27 41.45
CA ASN A 184 1.45 -19.79 41.09
C ASN A 184 1.98 -18.69 42.04
N GLY A 185 1.17 -18.25 42.99
CA GLY A 185 1.47 -17.12 43.85
C GLY A 185 1.30 -15.76 43.17
N GLU A 186 1.55 -14.71 43.94
CA GLU A 186 1.38 -13.33 43.49
C GLU A 186 2.60 -12.82 42.73
N SER A 187 2.36 -12.08 41.67
CA SER A 187 3.35 -11.22 41.00
C SER A 187 2.65 -9.95 40.55
N ALA A 188 3.42 -8.87 40.33
CA ALA A 188 2.87 -7.62 39.83
C ALA A 188 2.11 -7.83 38.50
N GLU A 189 2.70 -8.59 37.59
CA GLU A 189 2.11 -8.95 36.30
C GLU A 189 0.75 -9.65 36.48
N ARG A 190 0.67 -10.75 37.26
CA ARG A 190 -0.60 -11.48 37.45
C ARG A 190 -1.68 -10.66 38.14
N ARG A 191 -1.29 -9.80 39.09
CA ARG A 191 -2.22 -8.86 39.75
C ARG A 191 -2.74 -7.84 38.75
N SER A 192 -1.87 -7.28 37.91
CA SER A 192 -2.26 -6.34 36.86
C SER A 192 -3.12 -7.00 35.76
N ASP A 193 -2.84 -8.25 35.39
CA ASP A 193 -3.64 -9.02 34.44
C ASP A 193 -5.04 -9.30 34.99
N LEU A 194 -5.15 -9.68 36.27
CA LEU A 194 -6.45 -9.85 36.93
C LEU A 194 -7.24 -8.54 36.94
N GLY A 195 -6.59 -7.41 37.27
CA GLY A 195 -7.22 -6.09 37.24
C GLY A 195 -7.73 -5.70 35.85
N GLU A 196 -6.96 -6.01 34.80
CA GLU A 196 -7.37 -5.79 33.41
C GLU A 196 -8.58 -6.66 33.04
N ALA A 197 -8.55 -7.95 33.38
CA ALA A 197 -9.66 -8.87 33.13
C ALA A 197 -10.96 -8.41 33.82
N ILE A 198 -10.87 -7.95 35.08
CA ILE A 198 -12.01 -7.40 35.82
C ILE A 198 -12.53 -6.14 35.15
N SER A 199 -11.63 -5.26 34.70
CA SER A 199 -12.01 -4.04 33.98
C SER A 199 -12.68 -4.35 32.65
N ALA A 200 -12.18 -5.35 31.92
CA ALA A 200 -12.76 -5.81 30.65
C ALA A 200 -14.14 -6.44 30.85
N ALA A 201 -14.33 -7.27 31.89
CA ALA A 201 -15.64 -7.80 32.28
C ALA A 201 -16.63 -6.68 32.65
N ALA A 202 -16.15 -5.58 33.21
CA ALA A 202 -16.93 -4.38 33.51
C ALA A 202 -17.08 -3.41 32.32
N GLY A 203 -16.81 -3.86 31.08
CA GLY A 203 -16.97 -3.03 29.88
C GLY A 203 -15.92 -1.92 29.73
N GLY A 204 -14.74 -2.12 30.30
CA GLY A 204 -13.62 -1.16 30.28
C GLY A 204 -13.63 -0.16 31.44
N VAL A 205 -14.55 -0.29 32.40
CA VAL A 205 -14.58 0.53 33.60
C VAL A 205 -13.64 -0.04 34.67
N VAL A 206 -12.80 0.79 35.27
CA VAL A 206 -11.92 0.36 36.36
C VAL A 206 -12.73 0.39 37.65
N THR A 207 -13.30 -0.75 38.01
CA THR A 207 -14.08 -0.90 39.24
C THR A 207 -13.18 -0.80 40.48
N ALA A 208 -13.78 -0.64 41.67
CA ALA A 208 -13.03 -0.64 42.93
C ALA A 208 -12.23 -1.94 43.14
N GLU A 209 -12.77 -3.08 42.68
CA GLU A 209 -12.07 -4.36 42.72
C GLU A 209 -10.85 -4.36 41.79
N ALA A 210 -11.02 -3.95 40.52
CA ALA A 210 -9.92 -3.85 39.58
C ALA A 210 -8.82 -2.89 40.08
N LYS A 211 -9.22 -1.73 40.60
CA LYS A 211 -8.31 -0.74 41.20
C LYS A 211 -7.47 -1.36 42.32
N THR A 212 -8.09 -2.14 43.20
CA THR A 212 -7.38 -2.84 44.30
C THR A 212 -6.31 -3.79 43.76
N GLU A 213 -6.58 -4.50 42.67
CA GLU A 213 -5.61 -5.40 42.04
C GLU A 213 -4.45 -4.63 41.38
N PHE A 214 -4.71 -3.48 40.76
CA PHE A 214 -3.65 -2.60 40.25
C PHE A 214 -2.82 -1.95 41.36
N GLU A 215 -3.43 -1.57 42.48
CA GLU A 215 -2.71 -1.05 43.66
C GLU A 215 -1.80 -2.13 44.26
N ARG A 216 -2.27 -3.39 44.33
CA ARG A 216 -1.43 -4.53 44.73
C ARG A 216 -0.29 -4.79 43.75
N ALA A 217 -0.56 -4.71 42.44
CA ALA A 217 0.47 -4.84 41.42
C ALA A 217 1.55 -3.76 41.57
N GLN A 218 1.14 -2.50 41.80
CA GLN A 218 2.04 -1.38 42.04
C GLN A 218 2.85 -1.54 43.33
N ALA A 219 2.26 -2.10 44.39
CA ALA A 219 2.97 -2.40 45.63
C ALA A 219 4.05 -3.49 45.46
N LEU A 220 3.83 -4.46 44.56
CA LEU A 220 4.81 -5.49 44.21
C LEU A 220 5.88 -4.96 43.24
N ASN A 221 5.50 -4.10 42.30
CA ASN A 221 6.39 -3.44 41.36
C ASN A 221 5.85 -2.04 41.02
N ALA A 222 6.48 -1.00 41.56
CA ALA A 222 6.06 0.39 41.33
C ALA A 222 6.17 0.81 39.86
N ASP A 223 6.97 0.11 39.06
CA ASP A 223 7.21 0.40 37.64
C ASP A 223 6.40 -0.49 36.69
N ASP A 224 5.44 -1.27 37.20
CA ASP A 224 4.56 -2.06 36.35
C ASP A 224 3.76 -1.16 35.37
N PRO A 225 3.98 -1.27 34.05
CA PRO A 225 3.37 -0.35 33.09
C PRO A 225 1.84 -0.48 33.03
N LYS A 226 1.33 -1.70 33.18
CA LYS A 226 -0.11 -2.00 33.07
C LYS A 226 -0.85 -1.42 34.27
N ALA A 227 -0.38 -1.71 35.48
CA ALA A 227 -0.94 -1.17 36.71
C ALA A 227 -0.93 0.36 36.70
N ASN A 228 0.19 0.99 36.34
CA ASN A 228 0.28 2.45 36.29
C ASN A 228 -0.67 3.05 35.24
N TYR A 229 -0.83 2.41 34.07
CA TYR A 229 -1.80 2.87 33.07
C TYR A 229 -3.23 2.86 33.62
N PHE A 230 -3.67 1.74 34.20
CA PHE A 230 -5.03 1.58 34.71
C PHE A 230 -5.30 2.36 36.00
N LEU A 231 -4.30 2.61 36.86
CA LEU A 231 -4.43 3.53 37.99
C LEU A 231 -4.62 4.97 37.53
N GLY A 232 -3.95 5.38 36.44
CA GLY A 232 -4.22 6.66 35.79
C GLY A 232 -5.64 6.72 35.22
N LEU A 233 -6.12 5.63 34.61
CA LEU A 233 -7.51 5.54 34.12
C LEU A 233 -8.52 5.61 35.26
N ALA A 234 -8.26 4.95 36.39
CA ALA A 234 -9.08 5.04 37.59
C ALA A 234 -9.12 6.48 38.14
N ALA A 235 -7.97 7.16 38.19
CA ALA A 235 -7.91 8.57 38.60
C ALA A 235 -8.70 9.48 37.65
N GLU A 236 -8.65 9.24 36.33
CA GLU A 236 -9.49 9.95 35.36
C GLU A 236 -10.98 9.70 35.59
N GLN A 237 -11.38 8.44 35.82
CA GLN A 237 -12.77 8.05 36.11
C GLN A 237 -13.28 8.68 37.41
N ASP A 238 -12.41 8.84 38.41
CA ASP A 238 -12.66 9.56 39.67
C ASP A 238 -12.74 11.09 39.49
N GLY A 239 -12.51 11.62 38.27
CA GLY A 239 -12.45 13.06 37.98
C GLY A 239 -11.13 13.74 38.36
N ARG A 240 -10.17 12.99 38.89
CA ARG A 240 -8.83 13.46 39.30
C ARG A 240 -7.88 13.49 38.10
N LYS A 241 -8.17 14.38 37.15
CA LYS A 241 -7.43 14.51 35.88
C LYS A 241 -5.96 14.86 36.06
N ASP A 242 -5.62 15.67 37.06
CA ASP A 242 -4.23 16.04 37.35
C ASP A 242 -3.40 14.86 37.88
N ASP A 243 -4.00 14.01 38.71
CA ASP A 243 -3.39 12.78 39.20
C ASP A 243 -3.16 11.81 38.04
N ALA A 244 -4.17 11.61 37.19
CA ALA A 244 -4.06 10.78 35.99
C ALA A 244 -2.94 11.26 35.06
N ALA A 245 -2.87 12.57 34.82
CA ALA A 245 -1.81 13.17 34.01
C ALA A 245 -0.42 12.95 34.65
N THR A 246 -0.31 13.05 35.97
CA THR A 246 0.96 12.84 36.70
C THR A 246 1.42 11.40 36.56
N ILE A 247 0.52 10.43 36.76
CA ILE A 247 0.81 9.00 36.61
C ILE A 247 1.27 8.68 35.18
N TRP A 248 0.54 9.14 34.16
CA TRP A 248 0.89 8.85 32.77
C TRP A 248 2.15 9.57 32.29
N ARG A 249 2.45 10.79 32.77
CA ARG A 249 3.75 11.44 32.51
C ARG A 249 4.90 10.63 33.10
N ALA A 250 4.77 10.17 34.34
CA ALA A 250 5.78 9.33 34.99
C ALA A 250 6.00 8.00 34.24
N LEU A 251 4.90 7.37 33.81
CA LEU A 251 4.95 6.15 33.00
C LEU A 251 5.68 6.38 31.67
N LEU A 252 5.36 7.46 30.95
CA LEU A 252 6.02 7.82 29.68
C LEU A 252 7.49 8.20 29.84
N ALA A 253 7.89 8.77 30.99
CA ALA A 253 9.28 9.12 31.27
C ALA A 253 10.18 7.89 31.40
N LYS A 254 9.65 6.76 31.90
CA LYS A 254 10.38 5.50 32.07
C LYS A 254 10.24 4.54 30.88
N ALA A 255 9.34 4.84 29.95
CA ALA A 255 8.99 3.96 28.83
C ALA A 255 10.08 3.94 27.73
N PRO A 256 10.51 2.76 27.24
CA PRO A 256 11.33 2.63 26.03
C PRO A 256 10.70 3.34 24.83
N ALA A 257 11.51 3.94 23.95
CA ALA A 257 11.01 4.75 22.84
C ALA A 257 10.12 3.97 21.85
N ASP A 258 10.36 2.66 21.71
CA ASP A 258 9.68 1.71 20.83
C ASP A 258 8.55 0.93 21.53
N ALA A 259 8.24 1.24 22.80
CA ALA A 259 7.20 0.54 23.52
C ALA A 259 5.82 0.71 22.83
N PRO A 260 5.14 -0.39 22.44
CA PRO A 260 3.94 -0.33 21.60
C PRO A 260 2.76 0.39 22.27
N TRP A 261 2.74 0.43 23.59
CA TRP A 261 1.71 1.08 24.41
C TRP A 261 1.94 2.59 24.59
N ARG A 262 3.09 3.17 24.19
CA ARG A 262 3.36 4.61 24.37
C ARG A 262 2.29 5.50 23.76
N ALA A 263 1.85 5.19 22.53
CA ALA A 263 0.84 5.97 21.82
C ALA A 263 -0.51 5.98 22.57
N LEU A 264 -0.87 4.87 23.22
CA LEU A 264 -2.07 4.76 24.04
C LEU A 264 -1.99 5.66 25.27
N VAL A 265 -0.85 5.66 25.97
CA VAL A 265 -0.66 6.51 27.16
C VAL A 265 -0.63 7.99 26.78
N GLN A 266 -0.02 8.34 25.64
CA GLN A 266 0.00 9.72 25.12
C GLN A 266 -1.40 10.22 24.78
N SER A 267 -2.25 9.40 24.17
CA SER A 267 -3.62 9.79 23.85
C SER A 267 -4.46 9.98 25.12
N SER A 268 -4.26 9.11 26.12
CA SER A 268 -4.87 9.28 27.45
C SER A 268 -4.41 10.55 28.15
N LEU A 269 -3.11 10.87 28.13
CA LEU A 269 -2.58 12.12 28.68
C LEU A 269 -3.14 13.36 27.98
N ALA A 270 -3.31 13.30 26.65
CA ALA A 270 -3.92 14.40 25.90
C ALA A 270 -5.40 14.60 26.29
N ARG A 271 -6.16 13.52 26.52
CA ARG A 271 -7.58 13.55 26.88
C ARG A 271 -7.85 14.23 28.22
N VAL A 272 -7.01 14.01 29.22
CA VAL A 272 -7.15 14.66 30.54
C VAL A 272 -6.65 16.10 30.56
N GLY A 273 -6.25 16.65 29.40
CA GLY A 273 -5.81 18.04 29.29
C GLY A 273 -4.40 18.24 29.82
N GLY A 274 -3.45 17.40 29.42
CA GLY A 274 -2.01 17.52 29.71
C GLY A 274 -1.33 18.78 29.16
N GLY A 275 -2.01 19.93 29.15
CA GLY A 275 -1.48 21.27 28.87
C GLY A 275 -0.85 21.96 30.09
N GLY A 276 -0.51 21.22 31.15
CA GLY A 276 0.21 21.73 32.32
C GLY A 276 1.57 21.03 32.46
N THR A 277 2.64 21.78 32.21
CA THR A 277 4.07 21.47 32.43
C THR A 277 4.54 20.09 31.96
N MET A 278 4.91 20.03 30.67
CA MET A 278 6.00 19.14 30.23
C MET A 278 7.27 19.44 31.05
N PRO A 279 8.21 18.50 31.19
CA PRO A 279 9.57 18.85 31.62
C PRO A 279 10.02 20.01 30.74
N ALA A 280 10.49 21.10 31.37
CA ALA A 280 10.91 22.28 30.64
C ALA A 280 11.88 21.86 29.53
N LEU A 281 11.42 21.99 28.28
CA LEU A 281 12.31 22.06 27.13
C LEU A 281 13.32 23.17 27.48
N SER A 282 14.61 22.95 27.24
CA SER A 282 15.63 23.96 27.53
C SER A 282 15.20 25.30 26.93
N ASP A 283 15.50 26.42 27.59
CA ASP A 283 15.14 27.76 27.10
C ASP A 283 15.60 27.96 25.64
N GLU A 284 16.68 27.27 25.25
CA GLU A 284 17.22 27.17 23.89
C GLU A 284 16.28 26.45 22.90
N THR A 285 15.62 25.36 23.33
CA THR A 285 14.63 24.64 22.52
C THR A 285 13.30 25.40 22.45
N ILE A 286 12.93 26.13 23.51
CA ILE A 286 11.76 27.01 23.53
C ILE A 286 12.00 28.23 22.62
N ALA A 287 13.21 28.80 22.63
CA ALA A 287 13.63 29.86 21.73
C ALA A 287 13.63 29.37 20.27
N ALA A 288 14.22 28.21 19.98
CA ALA A 288 14.22 27.62 18.64
C ALA A 288 12.81 27.25 18.13
N SER A 289 11.90 26.87 19.03
CA SER A 289 10.51 26.56 18.69
C SER A 289 9.65 27.82 18.48
N LYS A 290 9.96 28.90 19.21
CA LYS A 290 9.37 30.24 19.00
C LYS A 290 9.93 30.93 17.75
N GLU A 291 11.12 30.55 17.29
CA GLU A 291 11.75 31.04 16.07
C GLU A 291 11.27 30.36 14.78
N MET A 292 10.55 29.23 14.85
CA MET A 292 9.64 28.89 13.75
C MET A 292 8.51 29.92 13.78
N ALA A 293 8.71 31.01 13.03
CA ALA A 293 7.75 32.08 12.88
C ALA A 293 6.34 31.50 12.80
N GLU A 294 5.42 31.94 13.67
CA GLU A 294 4.02 31.53 13.59
C GLU A 294 3.45 31.76 12.17
N GLY A 295 4.03 32.73 11.43
CA GLY A 295 3.86 32.94 10.00
C GLY A 295 4.22 31.74 9.11
N ASP A 296 5.35 31.07 9.32
CA ASP A 296 5.78 29.90 8.54
C ASP A 296 4.90 28.69 8.79
N ARG A 297 4.48 28.48 10.05
CA ARG A 297 3.56 27.39 10.39
C ARG A 297 2.16 27.62 9.77
N ASN A 298 1.66 28.86 9.82
CA ASN A 298 0.40 29.22 9.18
C ASN A 298 0.48 29.13 7.64
N ALA A 299 1.60 29.51 7.03
CA ALA A 299 1.83 29.36 5.60
C ALA A 299 1.84 27.89 5.15
N MET A 300 2.49 27.01 5.92
CA MET A 300 2.47 25.56 5.65
C MET A 300 1.08 24.94 5.80
N VAL A 301 0.30 25.36 6.80
CA VAL A 301 -1.10 24.90 6.96
C VAL A 301 -1.94 25.37 5.78
N ARG A 302 -1.87 26.66 5.43
CA ARG A 302 -2.60 27.22 4.27
C ARG A 302 -2.26 26.48 2.97
N GLY A 303 -0.98 26.26 2.70
CA GLY A 303 -0.54 25.51 1.51
C GLY A 303 -1.04 24.06 1.46
N ARG A 304 -1.19 23.39 2.62
CA ARG A 304 -1.80 22.04 2.68
C ARG A 304 -3.29 22.08 2.37
N VAL A 305 -4.01 23.07 2.91
CA VAL A 305 -5.46 23.24 2.69
C VAL A 305 -5.75 23.59 1.23
N GLU A 306 -4.94 24.44 0.59
CA GLU A 306 -5.10 24.80 -0.83
C GLU A 306 -4.87 23.60 -1.78
N ARG A 307 -3.90 22.74 -1.46
CA ARG A 307 -3.70 21.48 -2.20
C ARG A 307 -4.90 20.54 -2.06
N LEU A 308 -5.50 20.46 -0.87
CA LEU A 308 -6.72 19.70 -0.65
C LEU A 308 -7.88 20.27 -1.47
N ALA A 309 -8.07 21.60 -1.44
CA ALA A 309 -9.12 22.28 -2.22
C ALA A 309 -8.99 22.01 -3.72
N THR A 310 -7.77 22.08 -4.26
CA THR A 310 -7.50 21.83 -5.68
C THR A 310 -7.85 20.39 -6.08
N ARG A 311 -7.45 19.42 -5.24
CA ARG A 311 -7.75 18.00 -5.48
C ARG A 311 -9.26 17.73 -5.48
N LEU A 312 -9.98 18.32 -4.53
CA LEU A 312 -11.43 18.14 -4.41
C LEU A 312 -12.18 18.75 -5.60
N LYS A 313 -11.73 19.89 -6.12
CA LYS A 313 -12.33 20.48 -7.34
C LYS A 313 -12.16 19.63 -8.59
N GLN A 314 -11.09 18.83 -8.68
CA GLN A 314 -10.81 18.03 -9.86
C GLN A 314 -11.63 16.74 -9.89
N ASN A 315 -11.69 16.00 -8.77
CA ASN A 315 -12.31 14.66 -8.72
C ASN A 315 -12.93 14.31 -7.35
N GLY A 316 -13.32 15.31 -6.54
CA GLY A 316 -13.81 15.07 -5.18
C GLY A 316 -15.32 14.83 -5.13
N ASP A 317 -15.75 13.58 -4.97
CA ASP A 317 -17.16 13.20 -4.74
C ASP A 317 -17.46 12.81 -3.28
N ASP A 318 -16.45 12.85 -2.39
CA ASP A 318 -16.56 12.50 -0.98
C ASP A 318 -17.02 13.68 -0.11
N VAL A 319 -18.17 13.52 0.54
CA VAL A 319 -18.80 14.49 1.45
C VAL A 319 -17.90 14.82 2.64
N GLU A 320 -17.22 13.83 3.24
CA GLU A 320 -16.42 14.06 4.45
C GLU A 320 -15.22 14.96 4.15
N SER A 321 -14.55 14.71 3.03
CA SER A 321 -13.41 15.52 2.57
C SER A 321 -13.81 16.97 2.29
N TRP A 322 -15.00 17.21 1.72
CA TRP A 322 -15.53 18.56 1.53
C TRP A 322 -15.85 19.26 2.86
N LEU A 323 -16.49 18.58 3.81
CA LEU A 323 -16.76 19.13 5.14
C LEU A 323 -15.48 19.46 5.92
N ARG A 324 -14.43 18.63 5.76
CA ARG A 324 -13.10 18.88 6.34
C ARG A 324 -12.47 20.15 5.78
N LEU A 325 -12.59 20.38 4.47
CA LEU A 325 -12.08 21.60 3.83
C LEU A 325 -12.81 22.84 4.36
N VAL A 326 -14.14 22.79 4.44
CA VAL A 326 -14.95 23.90 4.96
C VAL A 326 -14.58 24.22 6.41
N ARG A 327 -14.42 23.20 7.27
CA ARG A 327 -13.99 23.38 8.66
C ARG A 327 -12.60 24.01 8.75
N ALA A 328 -11.67 23.60 7.89
CA ALA A 328 -10.32 24.16 7.86
C ALA A 328 -10.35 25.67 7.53
N TYR A 329 -11.15 26.11 6.56
CA TYR A 329 -11.31 27.53 6.25
C TYR A 329 -11.96 28.31 7.39
N LEU A 330 -12.97 27.75 8.07
CA LEU A 330 -13.60 28.39 9.23
C LEU A 330 -12.63 28.57 10.39
N VAL A 331 -11.79 27.58 10.70
CA VAL A 331 -10.76 27.66 11.74
C VAL A 331 -9.70 28.72 11.40
N MET A 332 -9.38 28.90 10.11
CA MET A 332 -8.47 29.94 9.65
C MET A 332 -9.11 31.34 9.55
N GLY A 333 -10.40 31.47 9.88
CA GLY A 333 -11.14 32.74 9.76
C GLY A 333 -11.48 33.14 8.31
N GLU A 334 -11.19 32.28 7.32
CA GLU A 334 -11.39 32.53 5.90
C GLU A 334 -12.85 32.18 5.49
N ARG A 335 -13.83 32.90 6.04
CA ARG A 335 -15.26 32.58 5.89
C ARG A 335 -15.74 32.60 4.44
N ASP A 336 -15.22 33.50 3.61
CA ASP A 336 -15.58 33.57 2.18
C ASP A 336 -15.14 32.32 1.41
N LYS A 337 -13.94 31.81 1.72
CA LYS A 337 -13.46 30.55 1.13
C LYS A 337 -14.24 29.34 1.65
N ALA A 338 -14.68 29.37 2.91
CA ALA A 338 -15.55 28.35 3.45
C ALA A 338 -16.90 28.31 2.70
N MET A 339 -17.52 29.47 2.44
CA MET A 339 -18.76 29.55 1.66
C MET A 339 -18.56 29.09 0.21
N GLY A 340 -17.48 29.50 -0.44
CA GLY A 340 -17.13 29.03 -1.79
C GLY A 340 -16.95 27.51 -1.84
N ALA A 341 -16.21 26.94 -0.87
CA ALA A 341 -16.02 25.50 -0.77
C ALA A 341 -17.35 24.74 -0.50
N SER A 342 -18.27 25.32 0.26
CA SER A 342 -19.62 24.76 0.46
C SER A 342 -20.43 24.72 -0.84
N ALA A 343 -20.35 25.76 -1.67
CA ALA A 343 -21.01 25.80 -2.97
C ALA A 343 -20.41 24.77 -3.95
N ASP A 344 -19.07 24.72 -4.03
CA ASP A 344 -18.35 23.75 -4.85
C ASP A 344 -18.70 22.30 -4.43
N ALA A 345 -18.76 22.04 -3.12
CA ALA A 345 -19.13 20.73 -2.57
C ALA A 345 -20.56 20.32 -2.99
N ARG A 346 -21.53 21.24 -2.90
CA ARG A 346 -22.92 20.97 -3.31
C ARG A 346 -23.00 20.64 -4.80
N GLN A 347 -22.24 21.32 -5.63
CA GLN A 347 -22.18 21.04 -7.06
C GLN A 347 -21.53 19.68 -7.35
N ALA A 348 -20.44 19.34 -6.64
CA ALA A 348 -19.72 18.09 -6.83
C ALA A 348 -20.56 16.85 -6.50
N VAL A 349 -21.43 16.94 -5.47
CA VAL A 349 -22.30 15.82 -5.05
C VAL A 349 -23.75 15.95 -5.54
N ALA A 350 -24.04 16.92 -6.41
CA ALA A 350 -25.41 17.25 -6.84
C ALA A 350 -26.15 16.08 -7.50
N SER A 351 -25.43 15.14 -8.12
CA SER A 351 -26.01 13.95 -8.76
C SER A 351 -26.46 12.87 -7.78
N ASP A 352 -26.08 12.95 -6.51
CA ASP A 352 -26.41 11.98 -5.47
C ASP A 352 -27.21 12.66 -4.35
N ALA A 353 -28.51 12.36 -4.31
CA ALA A 353 -29.44 12.97 -3.36
C ALA A 353 -29.12 12.63 -1.89
N GLU A 354 -28.52 11.47 -1.61
CA GLU A 354 -28.15 11.06 -0.26
C GLU A 354 -26.92 11.84 0.21
N ARG A 355 -25.89 11.91 -0.63
CA ARG A 355 -24.68 12.69 -0.35
C ARG A 355 -24.97 14.18 -0.20
N LEU A 356 -25.86 14.72 -1.03
CA LEU A 356 -26.28 16.11 -0.92
C LEU A 356 -26.99 16.39 0.42
N ARG A 357 -27.81 15.45 0.91
CA ARG A 357 -28.46 15.58 2.23
C ARG A 357 -27.44 15.57 3.36
N GLN A 358 -26.52 14.60 3.36
CA GLN A 358 -25.45 14.48 4.36
C GLN A 358 -24.54 15.71 4.38
N LEU A 359 -24.18 16.23 3.20
CA LEU A 359 -23.39 17.44 3.07
C LEU A 359 -24.13 18.63 3.68
N ASN A 360 -25.41 18.83 3.35
CA ASN A 360 -26.18 19.96 3.86
C ASN A 360 -26.39 19.90 5.38
N GLU A 361 -26.58 18.71 5.94
CA GLU A 361 -26.62 18.52 7.40
C GLU A 361 -25.29 18.90 8.04
N GLY A 362 -24.18 18.40 7.48
CA GLY A 362 -22.84 18.76 7.95
C GLY A 362 -22.57 20.26 7.87
N LEU A 363 -22.92 20.93 6.77
CA LEU A 363 -22.77 22.37 6.61
C LEU A 363 -23.64 23.16 7.60
N ARG A 364 -24.83 22.65 7.94
CA ARG A 364 -25.70 23.25 8.95
C ARG A 364 -25.07 23.19 10.35
N THR A 365 -24.43 22.09 10.72
CA THR A 365 -23.68 21.99 12.00
C THR A 365 -22.50 22.96 12.06
N LEU A 366 -21.93 23.34 10.91
CA LEU A 366 -20.86 24.32 10.79
C LEU A 366 -21.35 25.78 10.69
N GLY A 367 -22.66 26.02 10.81
CA GLY A 367 -23.24 27.37 10.75
C GLY A 367 -23.29 27.97 9.34
N LEU A 368 -23.28 27.12 8.30
CA LEU A 368 -23.33 27.49 6.88
C LEU A 368 -24.57 26.91 6.16
N GLY A 369 -25.66 26.67 6.90
CA GLY A 369 -26.87 26.00 6.42
C GLY A 369 -27.79 26.81 5.51
N GLY A 370 -27.26 27.75 4.73
CA GLY A 370 -28.00 28.57 3.77
C GLY A 370 -28.06 27.96 2.37
#